data_AF-A0A925IZR5-F1
#
_entry.id   AF-A0A925IZR5-F1
#
_cell.length_a   1.000
_cell.length_b   1.000
_cell.length_c   1.000
_cell.angle_alpha   90.00
_cell.angle_beta   90.00
_cell.angle_gamma   90.00
#
_symmetry.space_group_name_H-M   'P 1'
#
loop_
_entity.id
_entity.type
_entity.pdbx_description
1 polymer ?
#
loop_
_entity_poly.entity_id
_entity_poly.type
_entity_poly.pdbx_seq_one_letter_code
_entity_poly.pdbx_strand_id
1 'polypeptide(L)' 'TVEELPAFYAKRTLLGEVILPEDIANACFAFVGGLLNKSTGNALNVDGGVAMGFLR' A
#
# COMPACT_ATOMS: atom_id res chain seq x y z
N THR A 1 -14.84 11.25 -14.15
CA THR A 1 -15.87 10.20 -14.01
C THR A 1 -15.41 9.17 -12.99
N VAL A 2 -16.17 8.10 -12.73
CA VAL A 2 -15.72 7.03 -11.79
C VAL A 2 -14.42 6.38 -12.27
N GLU A 3 -14.26 6.25 -13.60
CA GLU A 3 -13.11 5.64 -14.26
C GLU A 3 -11.83 6.49 -14.13
N GLU A 4 -11.95 7.79 -13.91
CA GLU A 4 -10.81 8.71 -13.77
C GLU A 4 -10.32 8.85 -12.33
N LEU A 5 -11.10 8.39 -11.34
CA LEU A 5 -10.77 8.52 -9.92
C LEU A 5 -9.43 7.87 -9.54
N PRO A 6 -9.07 6.66 -10.02
CA PRO A 6 -7.79 6.05 -9.65
C PRO A 6 -6.60 6.93 -10.03
N ALA A 7 -6.59 7.45 -11.26
CA ALA A 7 -5.54 8.34 -11.73
C ALA A 7 -5.52 9.69 -10.99
N PHE A 8 -6.68 10.20 -10.56
CA PHE A 8 -6.76 11.41 -9.75
C PHE A 8 -6.09 11.22 -8.37
N TYR A 9 -6.33 10.09 -7.70
CA TYR A 9 -5.72 9.80 -6.39
C TYR A 9 -4.24 9.43 -6.51
N ALA A 10 -3.85 8.68 -7.54
CA ALA A 10 -2.46 8.28 -7.77
C ALA A 10 -1.51 9.50 -7.83
N LYS A 11 -1.92 10.60 -8.47
CA LYS A 11 -1.13 11.85 -8.57
C LYS A 11 -0.81 12.52 -7.22
N ARG A 12 -1.43 12.08 -6.12
CA ARG A 12 -1.26 12.67 -4.78
C ARG A 12 -0.35 11.85 -3.88
N THR A 13 0.16 10.73 -4.37
CA THR A 13 1.06 9.84 -3.66
C THR A 13 2.47 9.98 -4.23
N LEU A 14 3.50 9.58 -3.48
CA LEU A 14 4.89 9.73 -3.91
C LEU A 14 5.25 8.83 -5.10
N LEU A 15 4.59 7.68 -5.23
CA LEU A 15 4.83 6.73 -6.32
C LEU A 15 4.05 7.08 -7.59
N GLY A 16 2.96 7.84 -7.49
CA GLY A 16 2.18 8.20 -8.68
C GLY A 16 1.38 7.03 -9.27
N GLU A 17 1.29 5.91 -8.55
CA GLU A 17 0.69 4.66 -9.01
C GLU A 17 -0.75 4.48 -8.50
N VAL A 18 -1.55 3.76 -9.28
CA VAL A 18 -2.87 3.31 -8.85
C VAL A 18 -2.71 2.08 -7.96
N ILE A 19 -3.30 2.14 -6.76
CA ILE A 19 -3.33 1.00 -5.84
C ILE A 19 -4.63 0.22 -6.04
N LEU A 20 -4.49 -1.08 -6.27
CA LEU A 20 -5.59 -2.01 -6.50
C LEU A 20 -5.71 -3.02 -5.34
N PRO A 21 -6.83 -3.77 -5.25
CA PRO A 21 -7.00 -4.82 -4.24
C PRO A 21 -5.89 -5.88 -4.26
N GLU A 22 -5.32 -6.17 -5.44
CA GLU A 22 -4.23 -7.13 -5.60
C GLU A 22 -2.96 -6.67 -4.87
N ASP A 23 -2.69 -5.37 -4.80
CA ASP A 23 -1.53 -4.83 -4.08
C ASP A 23 -1.65 -5.02 -2.57
N ILE A 24 -2.87 -4.86 -2.04
CA ILE A 24 -3.17 -5.16 -0.64
C ILE A 24 -3.00 -6.66 -0.36
N ALA A 25 -3.49 -7.51 -1.26
CA ALA A 25 -3.34 -8.96 -1.14
C ALA A 25 -1.86 -9.38 -1.13
N ASN A 26 -1.02 -8.77 -1.96
CA ASN A 26 0.43 -9.01 -1.97
C ASN A 26 1.09 -8.67 -0.63
N ALA A 27 0.71 -7.56 0.00
CA ALA A 27 1.21 -7.20 1.33
C ALA A 27 0.73 -8.16 2.43
N CYS A 28 -0.53 -8.59 2.40
CA CYS A 28 -1.01 -9.64 3.28
C CYS A 28 -0.21 -10.93 3.09
N PHE A 29 0.03 -11.33 1.84
CA PHE A 29 0.83 -12.51 1.51
C PHE A 29 2.25 -12.40 2.07
N ALA A 30 2.89 -11.24 1.98
CA ALA A 30 4.22 -11.01 2.57
C ALA A 30 4.24 -11.23 4.10
N PHE A 31 3.19 -10.80 4.81
CA PHE A 31 3.05 -11.06 6.25
C PHE A 31 2.86 -12.54 6.58
N VAL A 32 2.03 -13.26 5.82
CA VAL A 32 1.67 -14.65 6.14
C VAL A 32 2.57 -15.70 5.48
N GLY A 33 3.44 -15.30 4.55
CA GLY A 33 4.31 -16.17 3.76
C GLY A 33 5.48 -16.83 4.52
N GLY A 34 5.52 -16.68 5.85
CA GLY A 34 6.49 -17.37 6.73
C GLY A 34 7.89 -16.75 6.82
N LEU A 35 8.27 -15.86 5.90
CA LEU A 35 9.57 -15.19 5.90
C LEU A 35 9.72 -14.18 7.06
N LEU A 36 8.62 -13.68 7.59
CA LEU A 36 8.58 -12.68 8.66
C LEU A 36 8.31 -13.28 10.06
N ASN A 37 8.68 -14.55 10.29
CA ASN A 37 8.35 -15.30 11.51
C ASN A 37 8.91 -14.72 12.84
N LYS A 38 9.90 -13.82 12.78
CA LYS A 38 10.45 -13.10 13.94
C LYS A 38 9.93 -11.67 14.08
N SER A 39 8.97 -11.28 13.25
CA SER A 39 8.46 -9.92 13.13
C SER A 39 7.03 -9.85 13.67
N THR A 40 6.70 -8.83 14.48
CA THR A 40 5.34 -8.63 15.02
C THR A 40 5.07 -7.15 15.26
N GLY A 41 3.80 -6.74 15.17
CA GLY A 41 3.37 -5.36 15.42
C GLY A 41 3.79 -4.33 14.36
N ASN A 42 4.27 -4.77 13.20
CA ASN A 42 4.70 -3.87 12.12
C ASN A 42 3.51 -3.39 11.30
N ALA A 43 3.58 -2.15 10.83
CA ALA A 43 2.74 -1.68 9.74
C ALA A 43 3.52 -1.75 8.43
N LEU A 44 2.84 -2.17 7.37
CA LEU A 44 3.34 -2.11 5.99
C LEU A 44 2.37 -1.26 5.19
N ASN A 45 2.82 -0.08 4.77
CA ASN A 45 2.00 0.84 3.99
C ASN A 45 1.88 0.35 2.55
N VAL A 46 0.66 0.36 2.02
CA VAL A 46 0.33 0.04 0.62
C VAL A 46 -0.60 1.13 0.10
N ASP A 47 -0.07 2.33 -0.02
CA ASP A 47 -0.85 3.55 -0.26
C ASP A 47 -0.23 4.45 -1.33
N GLY A 48 0.78 3.95 -2.06
CA GLY A 48 1.53 4.75 -3.03
C GLY A 48 2.48 5.76 -2.38
N GLY A 49 2.66 5.72 -1.06
CA GLY A 49 3.50 6.67 -0.32
C GLY A 49 2.74 7.94 0.05
N VAL A 50 1.62 7.84 0.76
CA VAL A 50 0.95 9.01 1.33
C VAL A 50 1.79 9.51 2.49
N ALA A 51 2.39 10.70 2.37
CA ALA A 51 3.33 11.23 3.38
C ALA A 51 2.71 11.34 4.80
N MET A 52 1.40 11.53 4.89
CA MET A 52 0.67 11.56 6.17
C MET A 52 0.50 10.17 6.81
N GLY A 53 0.64 9.10 6.03
CA GLY A 53 0.58 7.71 6.49
C GLY A 53 1.92 7.17 6.98
N PHE A 54 3.00 7.95 6.90
CA PHE A 54 4.31 7.53 7.39
C PHE A 54 4.32 7.49 8.92
N LEU A 55 4.62 6.32 9.47
CA LEU A 55 4.86 6.16 10.90
C LEU A 55 6.07 6.99 11.32
N ARG A 56 6.01 7.52 12.56
CA ARG A 56 7.06 8.35 13.16
C ARG A 56 7.39 7.81 14.55
#